data_AF-A0A7Y1XXM7-F1
#
_entry.id   AF-A0A7Y1XXM7-F1
#
_cell.length_a   1.000
_cell.length_b   1.000
_cell.length_c   1.000
_cell.angle_alpha   90.00
_cell.angle_beta   90.00
_cell.angle_gamma   90.00
#
_symmetry.space_group_name_H-M   'P 1'
#
loop_
_entity.id
_entity.type
_entity.pdbx_description
1 polymer ?
#
loop_
_entity_poly.entity_id
_entity_poly.type
_entity_poly.pdbx_seq_one_letter_code
_entity_poly.pdbx_strand_id
1 'polypeptide(L)' 'AEDDGYLITFASDMVNDWSEAVVLDAASPSAEPVARIRLPERISSGTHSTWAPLETL' A
#
# COMPACT_ATOMS: atom_id res chain seq x y z
N ALA A 1 -7.51 6.28 -18.20
CA ALA A 1 -6.29 7.08 -18.46
C ALA A 1 -5.09 6.30 -17.91
N GLU A 2 -3.85 6.78 -18.00
CA GLU A 2 -2.68 6.05 -17.46
C GLU A 2 -2.78 5.84 -15.93
N ASP A 3 -3.42 6.79 -15.25
CA ASP A 3 -3.62 6.89 -13.81
C ASP A 3 -4.97 6.32 -13.34
N ASP A 4 -5.71 5.62 -14.21
CA ASP A 4 -6.96 4.95 -13.85
C ASP A 4 -6.64 3.63 -13.13
N GLY A 5 -6.34 3.74 -11.84
CA GLY A 5 -5.92 2.63 -11.01
C GLY A 5 -5.58 3.03 -9.58
N TYR A 6 -4.82 2.17 -8.90
CA TYR A 6 -4.47 2.35 -7.50
C TYR A 6 -2.97 2.20 -7.27
N LEU A 7 -2.46 2.97 -6.32
CA LEU A 7 -1.13 2.75 -5.75
C LEU A 7 -1.26 2.02 -4.42
N ILE A 8 -0.43 1.01 -4.21
CA ILE A 8 -0.34 0.28 -2.95
C ILE A 8 1.06 0.45 -2.39
N THR A 9 1.15 0.83 -1.12
CA THR A 9 2.42 0.92 -0.40
C THR A 9 2.26 0.42 1.03
N PHE A 10 3.38 0.17 1.72
CA PHE A 10 3.39 -0.18 3.12
C PHE A 10 4.00 0.96 3.93
N ALA A 11 3.26 1.41 4.95
CA ALA A 11 3.73 2.41 5.91
C ALA A 11 4.02 1.72 7.24
N SER A 12 5.11 2.12 7.89
CA SER A 12 5.49 1.63 9.23
C SER A 12 5.40 2.77 10.24
N ASP A 13 4.49 2.64 11.20
CA ASP A 13 4.43 3.46 12.40
C ASP A 13 5.46 2.94 13.41
N MET A 14 6.56 3.69 13.54
CA MET A 14 7.67 3.34 14.41
C MET A 14 7.41 3.65 15.89
N VAL A 15 6.43 4.51 16.19
CA VAL A 15 6.09 4.89 17.57
C VAL A 15 5.22 3.82 18.20
N ASN A 16 4.23 3.34 17.45
CA ASN A 16 3.27 2.34 17.90
C ASN A 16 3.67 0.90 17.50
N ASP A 17 4.83 0.73 16.87
CA ASP A 17 5.45 -0.54 16.46
C ASP A 17 4.59 -1.39 15.53
N TRP A 18 4.13 -0.78 14.43
CA TRP A 18 3.25 -1.49 13.52
C TRP A 18 3.25 -1.01 12.07
N SER A 19 2.65 -1.79 11.16
CA SER A 19 2.54 -1.44 9.74
C SER A 19 1.12 -1.53 9.19
N GLU A 20 0.90 -0.84 8.08
CA GLU A 20 -0.33 -0.92 7.29
C GLU A 20 -0.03 -1.00 5.79
N ALA A 21 -0.90 -1.67 5.06
CA ALA A 21 -1.01 -1.46 3.62
C ALA A 21 -1.92 -0.26 3.37
N VAL A 22 -1.42 0.71 2.61
CA VAL A 22 -2.14 1.93 2.24
C VAL A 22 -2.48 1.84 0.76
N VAL A 23 -3.76 2.04 0.44
CA VAL A 23 -4.26 2.08 -0.94
C VAL A 23 -4.66 3.52 -1.27
N LEU A 24 -4.09 4.06 -2.35
CA LEU A 24 -4.32 5.42 -2.81
C LEU A 24 -4.98 5.39 -4.19
N ASP A 25 -5.81 6.40 -4.48
CA ASP A 25 -6.23 6.71 -5.84
C ASP A 25 -5.01 7.24 -6.62
N ALA A 26 -4.65 6.56 -7.71
CA ALA A 26 -3.48 6.93 -8.51
C ALA A 26 -3.64 8.30 -9.20
N ALA A 27 -4.88 8.73 -9.49
CA ALA A 27 -5.16 10.04 -10.05
C ALA A 27 -5.03 11.18 -9.02
N SER A 28 -4.97 10.88 -7.72
CA SER A 28 -4.88 11.88 -6.64
C SER A 28 -4.17 11.33 -5.38
N PRO A 29 -2.88 10.97 -5.47
CA PRO A 29 -2.17 10.25 -4.40
C PRO A 29 -1.92 11.07 -3.12
N SER A 30 -2.11 12.40 -3.17
CA SER A 30 -2.02 13.29 -2.01
C SER A 30 -3.33 13.46 -1.23
N ALA A 31 -4.43 12.90 -1.73
CA ALA A 31 -5.71 12.88 -1.03
C ALA A 31 -5.71 11.85 0.10
N GLU A 32 -6.83 11.76 0.83
CA GLU A 32 -7.00 10.71 1.83
C GLU A 32 -6.96 9.32 1.18
N PRO A 33 -6.31 8.31 1.80
CA PRO A 33 -6.29 6.95 1.28
C PRO A 33 -7.69 6.38 1.12
N VAL A 34 -7.93 5.65 0.02
CA VAL A 34 -9.21 4.96 -0.20
C VAL A 34 -9.39 3.78 0.74
N ALA A 35 -8.28 3.18 1.20
CA ALA A 35 -8.28 2.15 2.23
C ALA A 35 -6.95 2.14 3.00
N ARG A 36 -7.03 1.73 4.27
CA ARG A 36 -5.89 1.43 5.13
C ARG A 36 -6.13 0.08 5.80
N ILE A 37 -5.21 -0.85 5.63
CA ILE A 37 -5.31 -2.21 6.15
C ILE A 37 -4.23 -2.40 7.21
N ARG A 38 -4.66 -2.48 8.46
CA ARG A 38 -3.79 -2.70 9.62
C ARG A 38 -3.17 -4.10 9.55
N LEU A 39 -1.85 -4.19 9.52
CA LEU A 39 -1.15 -5.49 9.59
C LEU A 39 -1.08 -5.97 11.05
N PRO A 40 -1.13 -7.29 11.31
CA PRO A 40 -1.04 -7.81 12.67
C PRO A 40 0.30 -7.48 13.35
N GLU A 41 1.36 -7.24 12.57
CA GLU A 41 2.71 -6.95 13.04
C GLU A 41 3.41 -5.91 12.15
N ARG A 42 4.52 -5.33 12.63
CA ARG A 42 5.36 -4.42 11.83
C ARG A 42 6.20 -5.22 10.83
N ILE A 43 6.19 -4.79 9.57
CA ILE A 43 7.07 -5.39 8.56
C ILE A 43 8.50 -4.83 8.64
N SER A 44 9.49 -5.62 8.24
CA SER A 44 10.86 -5.14 8.05
C SER A 44 10.97 -4.21 6.84
N SER A 45 12.09 -3.50 6.71
CA SER A 45 12.42 -2.78 5.48
C SER A 45 12.57 -3.77 4.32
N GLY A 46 11.65 -3.72 3.36
CA GLY A 46 11.72 -4.49 2.12
C GLY A 46 12.62 -3.85 1.06
N THR A 47 12.78 -4.52 -0.08
CA THR A 47 13.42 -3.95 -1.29
C THR A 47 12.36 -3.57 -2.32
N HIS A 48 11.89 -4.51 -3.13
CA HIS A 48 10.92 -4.27 -4.19
C HIS A 48 9.80 -5.31 -4.17
N SER A 49 8.63 -4.92 -4.65
CA SER A 49 7.47 -5.81 -4.84
C SER A 49 6.75 -5.44 -6.14
N THR A 50 5.91 -6.34 -6.65
CA THR A 50 5.07 -6.10 -7.82
C THR A 50 3.66 -6.56 -7.54
N TRP A 51 2.70 -5.88 -8.18
CA TRP A 51 1.35 -6.41 -8.35
C TRP A 51 1.33 -7.44 -9.47
N ALA A 52 0.49 -8.46 -9.34
CA ALA A 52 0.14 -9.38 -10.43
C ALA A 52 -1.36 -9.71 -10.33
N PRO A 53 -2.08 -9.74 -11.46
CA PRO A 53 -3.47 -10.16 -11.44
C PRO A 53 -3.57 -11.67 -11.16
N LEU A 54 -4.71 -12.10 -10.62
CA LEU A 54 -4.96 -13.51 -10.29
C LEU A 54 -4.76 -14.45 -11.48
N GLU A 55 -5.05 -14.00 -12.69
CA GLU A 55 -4.89 -14.77 -13.94
C GLU A 55 -3.43 -15.08 -14.31
N THR A 56 -2.47 -14.42 -13.66
CA THR A 56 -1.02 -14.64 -13.86
C THR A 56 -0.42 -15.59 -12.81
N LEU A 57 -1.23 -16.11 -11.88
CA LEU A 57 -0.85 -17.17 -10.95
C LEU A 57 -1.06 -18.56 -11.56
#